data_AF-E4Y1V9-F1
#
_entry.id   AF-E4Y1V9-F1
#
_cell.length_a   1.000
_cell.length_b   1.000
_cell.length_c   1.000
_cell.angle_alpha   90.00
_cell.angle_beta   90.00
_cell.angle_gamma   90.00
#
_symmetry.space_group_name_H-M   'P 1'
#
loop_
_entity.id
_entity.type
_entity.pdbx_description
1 polymer ?
#
loop_
_entity_poly.entity_id
_entity_poly.type
_entity_poly.pdbx_seq_one_letter_code
_entity_poly.pdbx_strand_id
1 'polypeptide(L)'
;MADYKSTFGHKEAETIMLLLTPNLPSRLERENFDAEFMGQFRLLLNSLVGPDYEMRIAAIEKFKVWTDMYWESLVEYQLENLAEGFQSLAKIMLHHESCAKTDSVHNSFCKAWEAMSSKSDDFLDKLRKSGWLAAVDTTLWVASLTAQAVRQAPVIVHGGDGIDMTLVVTSLTQIILLPEARTLVGLLSIIQREWIEAGHPFFERHQRSAWTQKNAITGQEGSTFFLFLHAIQHLLLTHPLHFEFNSSFLLRLHDIAVSSEFGNFIGDNEKERARAGVANKTYSVWPVLASEESFKNPLFGETQMKPAWPLGPSDLWRQYWCRFQRASSTQKDDIFDLQMASLKKLKTENEALKLR
;
A
#
# COMPACT_ATOMS: atom_id res chain seq x y z
N MET A 1 -17.06 21.24 1.38
CA MET A 1 -15.70 21.22 0.80
C MET A 1 -14.75 21.69 1.89
N ALA A 2 -14.30 20.78 2.75
CA ALA A 2 -13.29 21.08 3.75
C ALA A 2 -11.93 20.64 3.18
N ASP A 3 -10.92 21.51 3.31
CA ASP A 3 -9.56 21.31 2.81
C ASP A 3 -8.90 20.13 3.54
N TYR A 4 -8.79 18.98 2.87
CA TYR A 4 -8.17 17.74 3.39
C TYR A 4 -6.63 17.75 3.33
N LYS A 5 -5.99 18.91 3.13
CA LYS A 5 -4.58 19.02 2.73
C LYS A 5 -3.54 19.18 3.86
N SER A 6 -3.92 19.28 5.13
CA SER A 6 -2.99 19.79 6.17
C SER A 6 -2.55 18.81 7.27
N THR A 7 -2.66 17.49 7.10
CA THR A 7 -2.42 16.54 8.21
C THR A 7 -1.05 15.85 8.25
N PHE A 8 -0.13 16.11 7.33
CA PHE A 8 1.23 15.54 7.41
C PHE A 8 2.22 16.53 8.03
N GLY A 9 2.82 16.14 9.16
CA GLY A 9 3.90 16.88 9.82
C GLY A 9 5.06 17.10 8.84
N HIS A 10 5.33 18.37 8.55
CA HIS A 10 6.22 18.84 7.49
C HIS A 10 7.66 18.26 7.48
N LYS A 11 8.15 17.65 8.57
CA LYS A 11 9.56 17.18 8.66
C LYS A 11 9.80 15.70 8.40
N GLU A 12 8.78 14.83 8.56
CA GLU A 12 8.93 13.39 8.29
C GLU A 12 8.31 13.00 6.94
N ALA A 13 7.37 13.82 6.44
CA ALA A 13 6.81 13.70 5.10
C ALA A 13 7.79 14.13 3.98
N GLU A 14 8.76 15.00 4.29
CA GLU A 14 9.80 15.42 3.33
C GLU A 14 10.86 14.31 3.06
N THR A 15 11.00 13.34 3.97
CA THR A 15 11.95 12.21 3.83
C THR A 15 11.41 11.09 2.93
N ILE A 16 10.12 11.12 2.57
CA ILE A 16 9.51 10.14 1.66
C ILE A 16 9.41 10.79 0.27
N MET A 17 10.49 10.77 -0.50
CA MET A 17 10.39 11.17 -1.91
C MET A 17 9.84 10.03 -2.78
N LEU A 18 8.50 10.04 -2.86
CA LEU A 18 7.71 9.28 -3.80
C LEU A 18 7.93 9.83 -5.22
N LEU A 19 8.78 9.17 -5.99
CA LEU A 19 8.80 9.35 -7.44
C LEU A 19 8.28 8.09 -8.11
N LEU A 20 6.96 8.00 -8.25
CA LEU A 20 6.37 7.34 -9.40
C LEU A 20 5.06 8.00 -9.81
N THR A 21 5.13 8.80 -10.87
CA THR A 21 4.17 8.85 -11.99
C THR A 21 4.78 9.74 -13.08
N PRO A 22 4.39 9.60 -14.37
CA PRO A 22 5.00 10.32 -15.50
C PRO A 22 4.79 11.85 -15.48
N ASN A 23 4.12 12.37 -14.46
CA ASN A 23 3.99 13.79 -14.19
C ASN A 23 4.87 14.15 -12.99
N LEU A 24 6.16 14.38 -13.24
CA LEU A 24 6.95 15.27 -12.39
C LEU A 24 6.05 16.47 -12.03
N PRO A 25 5.96 16.87 -10.75
CA PRO A 25 5.14 18.03 -10.40
C PRO A 25 5.59 19.20 -11.26
N SER A 26 4.61 19.92 -11.80
CA SER A 26 4.71 21.17 -12.60
C SER A 26 5.49 22.31 -11.93
N ARG A 27 6.23 22.00 -10.84
CA ARG A 27 7.20 22.81 -10.13
C ARG A 27 8.59 22.71 -10.76
N LEU A 28 8.99 21.54 -11.28
CA LEU A 28 10.26 21.35 -12.02
C LEU A 28 10.22 22.01 -13.43
N GLU A 29 9.05 22.32 -13.95
CA GLU A 29 8.89 23.09 -15.20
C GLU A 29 8.86 24.60 -14.99
N ARG A 30 8.79 25.08 -13.74
CA ARG A 30 8.67 26.51 -13.41
C ARG A 30 10.01 27.19 -13.10
N GLU A 31 11.08 26.43 -12.92
CA GLU A 31 12.42 26.96 -12.70
C GLU A 31 13.27 26.73 -13.96
N ASN A 32 14.08 27.73 -14.32
CA ASN A 32 14.92 27.71 -15.53
C ASN A 32 16.08 26.71 -15.35
N PHE A 33 15.78 25.41 -15.39
CA PHE A 33 16.80 24.39 -15.47
C PHE A 33 17.47 24.42 -16.84
N ASP A 34 18.77 24.12 -16.87
CA ASP A 34 19.47 23.88 -18.12
C ASP A 34 18.79 22.75 -18.90
N ALA A 35 18.49 23.00 -20.18
CA ALA A 35 17.83 22.04 -21.06
C ALA A 35 18.67 20.78 -21.25
N GLU A 36 20.00 20.89 -21.19
CA GLU A 36 20.91 19.76 -21.24
C GLU A 36 20.80 18.90 -19.97
N PHE A 37 20.81 19.53 -18.79
CA PHE A 37 20.62 18.87 -17.49
C PHE A 37 19.30 18.10 -17.43
N MET A 38 18.17 18.73 -17.80
CA MET A 38 16.86 18.09 -17.82
C MET A 38 16.73 16.99 -18.89
N GLY A 39 17.42 17.16 -20.02
CA GLY A 39 17.50 16.14 -21.07
C GLY A 39 18.22 14.88 -20.58
N GLN A 40 19.38 15.04 -19.95
CA GLN A 40 20.14 13.93 -19.36
C GLN A 40 19.38 13.27 -18.21
N PHE A 41 18.77 14.05 -17.31
CA PHE A 41 17.96 13.54 -16.20
C PHE A 41 16.77 12.69 -16.70
N ARG A 42 16.05 13.13 -17.75
CA ARG A 42 14.96 12.36 -18.35
C ARG A 42 15.44 11.06 -18.99
N LEU A 43 16.56 11.09 -19.70
CA LEU A 43 17.15 9.87 -20.28
C LEU A 43 17.54 8.86 -19.20
N LEU A 44 18.15 9.35 -18.13
CA LEU A 44 18.51 8.57 -16.95
C LEU A 44 17.27 7.96 -16.27
N LEU A 45 16.23 8.76 -15.99
CA LEU A 45 14.95 8.26 -15.47
C LEU A 45 14.31 7.20 -16.37
N ASN A 46 14.26 7.44 -17.69
CA ASN A 46 13.68 6.48 -18.63
C ASN A 46 14.45 5.15 -18.66
N SER A 47 15.77 5.18 -18.44
CA SER A 47 16.58 3.96 -18.34
C SER A 47 16.35 3.16 -17.06
N LEU A 48 15.83 3.77 -15.99
CA LEU A 48 15.37 3.06 -14.79
C LEU A 48 14.06 2.27 -15.04
N VAL A 49 13.31 2.61 -16.10
CA VAL A 49 12.05 1.94 -16.49
C VAL A 49 12.28 0.85 -17.55
N GLY A 50 13.54 0.57 -17.90
CA GLY A 50 13.89 -0.46 -18.89
C GLY A 50 13.37 -1.86 -18.50
N PRO A 51 13.04 -2.74 -19.47
CA PRO A 51 12.49 -4.07 -19.19
C PRO A 51 13.52 -4.99 -18.51
N ASP A 52 14.80 -4.80 -18.80
CA ASP A 52 15.90 -5.64 -18.34
C ASP A 52 16.48 -5.14 -17.00
N TYR A 53 16.80 -6.08 -16.12
CA TYR A 53 17.37 -5.83 -14.79
C TYR A 53 18.80 -5.28 -14.91
N GLU A 54 19.62 -5.87 -15.77
CA GLU A 54 21.01 -5.43 -15.99
C GLU A 54 21.07 -4.01 -16.52
N MET A 55 20.14 -3.65 -17.40
CA MET A 55 20.00 -2.27 -17.88
C MET A 55 19.62 -1.29 -16.77
N ARG A 56 18.76 -1.70 -15.83
CA ARG A 56 18.38 -0.88 -14.68
C ARG A 56 19.54 -0.68 -13.72
N ILE A 57 20.32 -1.71 -13.42
CA ILE A 57 21.54 -1.59 -12.60
C ILE A 57 22.57 -0.65 -13.26
N ALA A 58 22.83 -0.83 -14.55
CA ALA A 58 23.72 0.05 -15.29
C ALA A 58 23.21 1.50 -15.35
N ALA A 59 21.90 1.70 -15.43
CA ALA A 59 21.28 3.02 -15.37
C ALA A 59 21.50 3.70 -14.01
N ILE A 60 21.41 2.96 -12.90
CA ILE A 60 21.68 3.47 -11.56
C ILE A 60 23.15 3.83 -11.38
N GLU A 61 24.08 3.01 -11.85
CA GLU A 61 25.51 3.33 -11.78
C GLU A 61 25.82 4.62 -12.54
N LYS A 62 25.25 4.78 -13.74
CA LYS A 62 25.32 6.03 -14.49
C LYS A 62 24.68 7.20 -13.74
N PHE A 63 23.56 6.94 -13.07
CA PHE A 63 22.86 7.95 -12.28
C PHE A 63 23.70 8.42 -11.09
N LYS A 64 24.36 7.50 -10.39
CA LYS A 64 25.24 7.81 -9.26
C LYS A 64 26.42 8.67 -9.69
N VAL A 65 27.07 8.30 -10.78
CA VAL A 65 28.17 9.10 -11.36
C VAL A 65 27.66 10.49 -11.77
N TRP A 66 26.46 10.57 -12.34
CA TRP A 66 25.84 11.84 -12.72
C TRP A 66 25.49 12.71 -11.50
N THR A 67 24.92 12.15 -10.43
CA THR A 67 24.63 12.91 -9.20
C THR A 67 25.89 13.44 -8.54
N ASP A 68 26.97 12.67 -8.58
CA ASP A 68 28.26 13.09 -8.02
C ASP A 68 28.86 14.23 -8.87
N MET A 69 28.70 14.16 -10.20
CA MET A 69 29.19 15.18 -11.14
C MET A 69 28.42 16.51 -11.05
N TYR A 70 27.12 16.46 -10.78
CA TYR A 70 26.26 17.64 -10.73
C TYR A 70 25.85 18.04 -9.30
N TRP A 71 26.55 17.55 -8.28
CA TRP A 71 26.19 17.74 -6.87
C TRP A 71 26.03 19.22 -6.48
N GLU A 72 26.98 20.07 -6.88
CA GLU A 72 26.93 21.51 -6.57
C GLU A 72 25.70 22.19 -7.20
N SER A 73 25.36 21.83 -8.44
CA SER A 73 24.15 22.31 -9.11
C SER A 73 22.89 21.77 -8.43
N LEU A 74 22.87 20.50 -8.02
CA LEU A 74 21.75 19.91 -7.30
C LEU A 74 21.49 20.63 -5.98
N VAL A 75 22.53 20.99 -5.24
CA VAL A 75 22.43 21.81 -4.02
C VAL A 75 21.95 23.22 -4.32
N GLU A 76 22.46 23.86 -5.38
CA GLU A 76 22.03 25.20 -5.81
C GLU A 76 20.53 25.24 -6.14
N TYR A 77 19.99 24.16 -6.70
CA TYR A 77 18.58 24.01 -7.05
C TYR A 77 17.70 23.37 -5.95
N GLN A 78 18.20 23.19 -4.72
CA GLN A 78 17.47 22.55 -3.62
C GLN A 78 17.01 21.11 -3.92
N LEU A 79 17.78 20.40 -4.75
CA LEU A 79 17.55 19.02 -5.17
C LEU A 79 18.49 18.04 -4.44
N GLU A 80 19.20 18.46 -3.39
CA GLU A 80 20.10 17.60 -2.61
C GLU A 80 19.37 16.37 -2.04
N ASN A 81 18.14 16.53 -1.53
CA ASN A 81 17.34 15.41 -1.05
C ASN A 81 17.01 14.40 -2.17
N LEU A 82 16.90 14.88 -3.41
CA LEU A 82 16.61 14.05 -4.58
C LEU A 82 17.87 13.27 -4.95
N ALA A 83 19.01 13.96 -4.98
CA ALA A 83 20.33 13.38 -5.21
C ALA A 83 20.67 12.29 -4.16
N GLU A 84 20.45 12.57 -2.89
CA GLU A 84 20.62 11.60 -1.79
C GLU A 84 19.66 10.41 -1.92
N GLY A 85 18.42 10.65 -2.38
CA GLY A 85 17.45 9.61 -2.70
C GLY A 85 17.89 8.67 -3.82
N PHE A 86 18.55 9.22 -4.84
CA PHE A 86 19.12 8.44 -5.94
C PHE A 86 20.41 7.71 -5.56
N GLN A 87 21.27 8.31 -4.73
CA GLN A 87 22.41 7.59 -4.16
C GLN A 87 21.95 6.43 -3.25
N SER A 88 20.79 6.56 -2.62
CA SER A 88 20.16 5.53 -1.81
C SER A 88 19.45 4.45 -2.64
N LEU A 89 18.91 4.78 -3.83
CA LEU A 89 18.40 3.80 -4.81
C LEU A 89 19.43 2.72 -5.14
N ALA A 90 20.70 3.10 -5.29
CA ALA A 90 21.80 2.16 -5.54
C ALA A 90 22.00 1.15 -4.39
N LYS A 91 21.67 1.52 -3.16
CA LYS A 91 21.76 0.61 -1.99
C LYS A 91 20.56 -0.32 -1.87
N ILE A 92 19.37 0.11 -2.31
CA ILE A 92 18.10 -0.60 -2.08
C ILE A 92 17.75 -1.54 -3.24
N MET A 93 18.07 -1.17 -4.49
CA MET A 93 17.83 -2.05 -5.64
C MET A 93 18.70 -3.31 -5.66
N LEU A 94 19.84 -3.31 -4.94
CA LEU A 94 20.68 -4.49 -4.73
C LEU A 94 20.00 -5.61 -3.90
N HIS A 95 18.78 -5.41 -3.39
CA HIS A 95 18.05 -6.44 -2.62
C HIS A 95 16.77 -6.96 -3.32
N HIS A 96 16.47 -6.52 -4.55
CA HIS A 96 15.12 -6.67 -5.10
C HIS A 96 14.97 -7.78 -6.17
N GLU A 97 14.88 -9.04 -5.70
CA GLU A 97 14.20 -10.13 -6.43
C GLU A 97 12.86 -10.55 -5.81
N SER A 98 12.42 -9.91 -4.71
CA SER A 98 11.44 -10.55 -3.83
C SER A 98 9.97 -10.26 -4.15
N CYS A 99 9.58 -9.06 -4.62
CA CYS A 99 8.17 -8.76 -4.87
C CYS A 99 7.65 -9.34 -6.19
N ALA A 100 6.58 -10.14 -6.10
CA ALA A 100 5.94 -10.77 -7.24
C ALA A 100 5.26 -9.76 -8.19
N LYS A 101 5.22 -10.08 -9.50
CA LYS A 101 4.50 -9.30 -10.51
C LYS A 101 2.97 -9.31 -10.25
N THR A 102 2.25 -8.29 -10.72
CA THR A 102 0.78 -8.16 -10.56
C THR A 102 0.03 -9.44 -10.94
N ASP A 103 0.32 -10.03 -12.11
CA ASP A 103 -0.30 -11.30 -12.54
C ASP A 103 0.00 -12.47 -11.61
N SER A 104 1.21 -12.51 -11.06
CA SER A 104 1.61 -13.57 -10.14
C SER A 104 0.85 -13.46 -8.82
N VAL A 105 0.66 -12.23 -8.31
CA VAL A 105 -0.16 -11.94 -7.13
C VAL A 105 -1.61 -12.33 -7.39
N HIS A 106 -2.18 -11.96 -8.55
CA HIS A 106 -3.55 -12.32 -8.90
C HIS A 106 -3.74 -13.84 -9.04
N ASN A 107 -2.82 -14.53 -9.71
CA ASN A 107 -2.83 -15.99 -9.79
C ASN A 107 -2.73 -16.66 -8.42
N SER A 108 -1.91 -16.10 -7.53
CA SER A 108 -1.79 -16.56 -6.14
C SER A 108 -3.11 -16.40 -5.38
N PHE A 109 -3.78 -15.25 -5.52
CA PHE A 109 -5.10 -15.00 -4.96
C PHE A 109 -6.15 -16.00 -5.47
N CYS A 110 -6.20 -16.25 -6.78
CA CYS A 110 -7.14 -17.21 -7.37
C CYS A 110 -6.90 -18.64 -6.85
N LYS A 111 -5.65 -19.08 -6.74
CA LYS A 111 -5.32 -20.39 -6.14
C LYS A 111 -5.70 -20.48 -4.67
N ALA A 112 -5.51 -19.41 -3.90
CA ALA A 112 -5.94 -19.36 -2.50
C ALA A 112 -7.47 -19.45 -2.38
N TRP A 113 -8.19 -18.77 -3.27
CA TRP A 113 -9.65 -18.87 -3.36
C TRP A 113 -10.14 -20.28 -3.69
N GLU A 114 -9.52 -20.94 -4.67
CA GLU A 114 -9.80 -22.34 -5.02
C GLU A 114 -9.54 -23.27 -3.82
N ALA A 115 -8.47 -23.02 -3.05
CA ALA A 115 -8.19 -23.76 -1.82
C ALA A 115 -9.32 -23.58 -0.79
N MET A 116 -9.76 -22.34 -0.53
CA MET A 116 -10.83 -22.02 0.43
C MET A 116 -12.19 -22.62 0.05
N SER A 117 -12.42 -22.85 -1.24
CA SER A 117 -13.65 -23.42 -1.78
C SER A 117 -13.63 -24.96 -1.80
N SER A 118 -12.47 -25.57 -1.58
CA SER A 118 -12.28 -27.02 -1.61
C SER A 118 -12.87 -27.68 -0.36
N LYS A 119 -13.63 -28.77 -0.53
CA LYS A 119 -14.20 -29.57 0.59
C LYS A 119 -13.27 -30.67 1.10
N SER A 120 -12.01 -30.65 0.68
CA SER A 120 -11.05 -31.73 0.87
C SER A 120 -10.06 -31.43 1.99
N ASP A 121 -9.53 -32.48 2.61
CA ASP A 121 -8.57 -32.40 3.73
C ASP A 121 -7.20 -31.82 3.33
N ASP A 122 -6.95 -31.59 2.04
CA ASP A 122 -5.73 -30.99 1.49
C ASP A 122 -5.74 -29.45 1.47
N PHE A 123 -6.71 -28.82 2.15
CA PHE A 123 -6.87 -27.36 2.22
C PHE A 123 -5.55 -26.63 2.55
N LEU A 124 -4.85 -27.05 3.61
CA LEU A 124 -3.63 -26.39 4.06
C LEU A 124 -2.50 -26.49 3.02
N ASP A 125 -2.40 -27.61 2.33
CA ASP A 125 -1.41 -27.83 1.28
C ASP A 125 -1.71 -26.97 0.04
N LYS A 126 -2.99 -26.90 -0.37
CA LYS A 126 -3.44 -26.01 -1.45
C LYS A 126 -3.22 -24.54 -1.11
N LEU A 127 -3.53 -24.11 0.12
CA LEU A 127 -3.28 -22.75 0.57
C LEU A 127 -1.78 -22.43 0.57
N ARG A 128 -0.93 -23.34 1.04
CA ARG A 128 0.52 -23.17 0.98
C ARG A 128 1.03 -23.05 -0.46
N LYS A 129 0.57 -23.94 -1.36
CA LYS A 129 0.92 -23.96 -2.78
C LYS A 129 0.37 -22.77 -3.57
N SER A 130 -0.64 -22.07 -3.04
CA SER A 130 -1.12 -20.83 -3.64
C SER A 130 -0.06 -19.73 -3.64
N GLY A 131 0.84 -19.74 -2.64
CA GLY A 131 1.82 -18.68 -2.43
C GLY A 131 1.24 -17.39 -1.83
N TRP A 132 -0.04 -17.35 -1.46
CA TRP A 132 -0.70 -16.09 -1.07
C TRP A 132 -0.14 -15.52 0.23
N LEU A 133 -0.02 -16.35 1.27
CA LEU A 133 0.58 -15.91 2.54
C LEU A 133 2.04 -15.51 2.37
N ALA A 134 2.79 -16.22 1.51
CA ALA A 134 4.16 -15.84 1.17
C ALA A 134 4.21 -14.47 0.48
N ALA A 135 3.28 -14.16 -0.42
CA ALA A 135 3.20 -12.85 -1.06
C ALA A 135 2.94 -11.72 -0.04
N VAL A 136 2.09 -11.97 0.97
CA VAL A 136 1.83 -11.02 2.07
C VAL A 136 3.10 -10.81 2.90
N ASP A 137 3.74 -11.91 3.32
CA ASP A 137 4.99 -11.87 4.11
C ASP A 137 6.10 -11.13 3.38
N THR A 138 6.32 -11.44 2.09
CA THR A 138 7.33 -10.78 1.29
C THR A 138 7.03 -9.29 1.12
N THR A 139 5.77 -8.92 0.93
CA THR A 139 5.37 -7.52 0.80
C THR A 139 5.63 -6.74 2.09
N LEU A 140 5.26 -7.30 3.24
CA LEU A 140 5.52 -6.70 4.55
C LEU A 140 7.03 -6.59 4.83
N TRP A 141 7.80 -7.59 4.43
CA TRP A 141 9.26 -7.57 4.54
C TRP A 141 9.88 -6.46 3.68
N VAL A 142 9.49 -6.34 2.40
CA VAL A 142 9.98 -5.27 1.51
C VAL A 142 9.60 -3.90 2.07
N ALA A 143 8.35 -3.70 2.49
CA ALA A 143 7.93 -2.44 3.11
C ALA A 143 8.73 -2.12 4.40
N SER A 144 9.11 -3.13 5.18
CA SER A 144 9.94 -2.96 6.37
C SER A 144 11.38 -2.58 6.03
N LEU A 145 11.95 -3.13 4.97
CA LEU A 145 13.26 -2.73 4.46
C LEU A 145 13.22 -1.29 3.95
N THR A 146 12.19 -0.94 3.17
CA THR A 146 11.97 0.43 2.70
C THR A 146 11.83 1.39 3.88
N ALA A 147 11.05 1.04 4.90
CA ALA A 147 10.89 1.83 6.12
C ALA A 147 12.21 2.02 6.89
N GLN A 148 13.04 0.99 6.98
CA GLN A 148 14.38 1.11 7.61
C GLN A 148 15.30 2.03 6.80
N ALA A 149 15.25 1.94 5.48
CA ALA A 149 16.07 2.77 4.59
C ALA A 149 15.64 4.25 4.64
N VAL A 150 14.33 4.54 4.62
CA VAL A 150 13.78 5.90 4.74
C VAL A 150 14.23 6.59 6.03
N ARG A 151 14.43 5.84 7.11
CA ARG A 151 14.94 6.40 8.38
C ARG A 151 16.40 6.85 8.34
N GLN A 152 17.15 6.43 7.32
CA GLN A 152 18.58 6.73 7.18
C GLN A 152 18.85 7.72 6.04
N ALA A 153 18.08 7.62 4.96
CA ALA A 153 18.23 8.46 3.78
C ALA A 153 16.93 8.48 2.97
N PRO A 154 16.75 9.44 2.05
CA PRO A 154 15.61 9.44 1.14
C PRO A 154 15.60 8.17 0.28
N VAL A 155 14.41 7.67 -0.09
CA VAL A 155 14.26 6.41 -0.85
C VAL A 155 13.29 6.59 -1.99
N ILE A 156 13.68 6.15 -3.18
CA ILE A 156 12.79 6.02 -4.33
C ILE A 156 12.41 4.55 -4.48
N VAL A 157 11.11 4.29 -4.61
CA VAL A 157 10.56 2.94 -4.78
C VAL A 157 9.98 2.86 -6.18
N HIS A 158 10.39 1.86 -6.97
CA HIS A 158 9.79 1.63 -8.28
C HIS A 158 9.56 0.16 -8.63
N GLY A 159 8.44 -0.09 -9.31
CA GLY A 159 8.05 -1.37 -9.88
C GLY A 159 8.18 -1.36 -11.40
N GLY A 160 7.41 -2.23 -12.07
CA GLY A 160 7.28 -2.21 -13.54
C GLY A 160 6.71 -0.89 -14.04
N ASP A 161 5.38 -0.75 -14.03
CA ASP A 161 4.69 0.49 -14.41
C ASP A 161 4.47 1.46 -13.24
N GLY A 162 4.79 1.03 -12.02
CA GLY A 162 4.66 1.85 -10.82
C GLY A 162 3.25 2.03 -10.26
N ILE A 163 2.25 1.43 -10.89
CA ILE A 163 0.82 1.59 -10.55
C ILE A 163 0.25 0.46 -9.67
N ASP A 164 1.09 -0.49 -9.24
CA ASP A 164 0.69 -1.67 -8.47
C ASP A 164 1.57 -1.86 -7.23
N MET A 165 2.59 -2.73 -7.29
CA MET A 165 3.41 -3.10 -6.13
C MET A 165 4.16 -1.92 -5.52
N THR A 166 4.50 -0.90 -6.31
CA THR A 166 5.02 0.36 -5.77
C THR A 166 4.04 0.96 -4.77
N LEU A 167 2.77 1.10 -5.15
CA LEU A 167 1.74 1.72 -4.32
C LEU A 167 1.52 0.92 -3.04
N VAL A 168 1.60 -0.41 -3.13
CA VAL A 168 1.57 -1.32 -1.98
C VAL A 168 2.72 -1.03 -1.02
N VAL A 169 3.96 -1.06 -1.51
CA VAL A 169 5.17 -0.89 -0.68
C VAL A 169 5.24 0.51 -0.07
N THR A 170 4.96 1.54 -0.86
CA THR A 170 4.99 2.95 -0.41
C THR A 170 3.88 3.25 0.60
N SER A 171 2.67 2.74 0.40
CA SER A 171 1.57 2.89 1.35
C SER A 171 1.85 2.15 2.67
N LEU A 172 2.35 0.91 2.60
CA LEU A 172 2.71 0.15 3.80
C LEU A 172 3.88 0.77 4.56
N THR A 173 4.87 1.32 3.85
CA THR A 173 5.99 2.05 4.47
C THR A 173 5.48 3.21 5.32
N GLN A 174 4.53 3.98 4.78
CA GLN A 174 3.89 5.08 5.51
C GLN A 174 3.10 4.57 6.72
N ILE A 175 2.35 3.48 6.59
CA ILE A 175 1.57 2.89 7.69
C ILE A 175 2.48 2.33 8.80
N ILE A 176 3.60 1.72 8.43
CA ILE A 176 4.60 1.20 9.38
C ILE A 176 5.22 2.35 10.17
N LEU A 177 5.62 3.44 9.50
CA LEU A 177 6.37 4.53 10.13
C LEU A 177 5.48 5.54 10.85
N LEU A 178 4.36 5.94 10.25
CA LEU A 178 3.59 7.12 10.64
C LEU A 178 2.36 6.74 11.47
N PRO A 179 2.20 7.26 12.70
CA PRO A 179 0.97 7.09 13.49
C PRO A 179 -0.27 7.68 12.83
N GLU A 180 -0.13 8.79 12.12
CA GLU A 180 -1.22 9.48 11.44
C GLU A 180 -1.83 8.59 10.35
N ALA A 181 -0.99 7.81 9.66
CA ALA A 181 -1.40 6.83 8.64
C ALA A 181 -2.24 5.67 9.20
N ARG A 182 -2.25 5.47 10.53
CA ARG A 182 -2.98 4.40 11.22
C ARG A 182 -4.33 4.86 11.77
N THR A 183 -4.73 6.10 11.48
CA THR A 183 -6.07 6.64 11.73
C THR A 183 -7.01 6.32 10.56
N LEU A 184 -8.33 6.36 10.79
CA LEU A 184 -9.34 6.23 9.73
C LEU A 184 -9.08 7.24 8.61
N VAL A 185 -8.95 8.51 8.98
CA VAL A 185 -8.72 9.60 8.02
C VAL A 185 -7.36 9.47 7.33
N GLY A 186 -6.33 9.06 8.06
CA GLY A 186 -4.98 8.89 7.52
C GLY A 186 -4.90 7.78 6.47
N LEU A 187 -5.49 6.61 6.74
CA LEU A 187 -5.52 5.53 5.76
C LEU A 187 -6.34 5.90 4.53
N LEU A 188 -7.50 6.55 4.71
CA LEU A 188 -8.30 7.05 3.58
C LEU A 188 -7.52 8.09 2.74
N SER A 189 -6.73 8.94 3.39
CA SER A 189 -5.89 9.94 2.71
C SER A 189 -4.76 9.28 1.90
N ILE A 190 -4.16 8.20 2.41
CA ILE A 190 -3.17 7.41 1.66
C ILE A 190 -3.83 6.78 0.43
N ILE A 191 -5.01 6.17 0.57
CA ILE A 191 -5.71 5.54 -0.56
C ILE A 191 -6.07 6.58 -1.62
N GLN A 192 -6.59 7.74 -1.19
CA GLN A 192 -6.92 8.83 -2.11
C GLN A 192 -5.69 9.31 -2.91
N ARG A 193 -4.57 9.57 -2.23
CA ARG A 193 -3.35 10.10 -2.86
C ARG A 193 -2.57 9.05 -3.64
N GLU A 194 -2.24 7.93 -3.00
CA GLU A 194 -1.33 6.92 -3.57
C GLU A 194 -2.01 5.96 -4.52
N TRP A 195 -3.32 5.71 -4.37
CA TRP A 195 -4.00 4.72 -5.21
C TRP A 195 -4.87 5.40 -6.25
N ILE A 196 -5.74 6.30 -5.82
CA ILE A 196 -6.72 6.90 -6.73
C ILE A 196 -6.04 7.96 -7.60
N GLU A 197 -5.41 8.98 -7.00
CA GLU A 197 -4.79 10.10 -7.72
C GLU A 197 -3.56 9.69 -8.53
N ALA A 198 -2.73 8.77 -8.00
CA ALA A 198 -1.58 8.22 -8.73
C ALA A 198 -1.97 7.30 -9.90
N GLY A 199 -3.25 6.92 -10.03
CA GLY A 199 -3.76 6.18 -11.19
C GLY A 199 -3.57 4.66 -11.09
N HIS A 200 -3.77 4.09 -9.90
CA HIS A 200 -4.03 2.65 -9.81
C HIS A 200 -5.27 2.31 -10.65
N PRO A 201 -5.18 1.38 -11.61
CA PRO A 201 -6.27 1.10 -12.52
C PRO A 201 -7.35 0.22 -11.86
N PHE A 202 -8.12 0.79 -10.93
CA PHE A 202 -9.14 0.07 -10.16
C PHE A 202 -10.16 -0.63 -11.06
N PHE A 203 -10.58 -0.01 -12.16
CA PHE A 203 -11.59 -0.60 -13.04
C PHE A 203 -11.02 -1.82 -13.77
N GLU A 204 -9.84 -1.71 -14.41
CA GLU A 204 -9.19 -2.86 -15.05
C GLU A 204 -8.86 -3.99 -14.08
N ARG A 205 -8.36 -3.65 -12.88
CA ARG A 205 -7.89 -4.63 -11.89
C ARG A 205 -9.06 -5.43 -11.28
N HIS A 206 -10.23 -4.82 -11.13
CA HIS A 206 -11.43 -5.42 -10.53
C HIS A 206 -12.50 -5.88 -11.55
N GLN A 207 -12.27 -5.70 -12.85
CA GLN A 207 -13.21 -6.09 -13.91
C GLN A 207 -13.62 -7.57 -13.87
N ARG A 208 -12.78 -8.43 -13.30
CA ARG A 208 -12.96 -9.88 -13.27
C ARG A 208 -12.64 -10.44 -11.89
N SER A 209 -13.39 -11.46 -11.51
CA SER A 209 -13.27 -12.11 -10.20
C SER A 209 -12.58 -13.46 -10.33
N ALA A 210 -12.29 -14.10 -9.20
CA ALA A 210 -11.77 -15.48 -9.16
C ALA A 210 -12.69 -16.52 -9.85
N TRP A 211 -13.92 -16.15 -10.22
CA TRP A 211 -14.87 -16.99 -10.95
C TRP A 211 -14.84 -16.80 -12.46
N THR A 212 -14.09 -15.82 -12.96
CA THR A 212 -14.02 -15.56 -14.39
C THR A 212 -13.35 -16.73 -15.10
N GLN A 213 -13.93 -17.18 -16.22
CA GLN A 213 -13.39 -18.29 -16.99
C GLN A 213 -11.96 -17.99 -17.45
N LYS A 214 -11.06 -18.99 -17.42
CA LYS A 214 -9.62 -18.82 -17.69
C LYS A 214 -9.32 -18.22 -19.07
N ASN A 215 -10.20 -18.42 -20.05
CA ASN A 215 -10.13 -17.85 -21.39
C ASN A 215 -10.48 -16.34 -21.47
N ALA A 216 -11.06 -15.78 -20.41
CA ALA A 216 -11.38 -14.36 -20.31
C ALA A 216 -10.36 -13.58 -19.44
N ILE A 217 -9.33 -14.24 -18.91
CA ILE A 217 -8.23 -13.58 -18.17
C ILE A 217 -7.33 -12.87 -19.17
N THR A 218 -7.13 -11.58 -18.98
CA THR A 218 -6.33 -10.72 -19.88
C THR A 218 -4.94 -10.40 -19.35
N GLY A 219 -4.61 -10.81 -18.12
CA GLY A 219 -3.34 -10.45 -17.46
C GLY A 219 -3.33 -8.98 -17.03
N GLN A 220 -4.51 -8.39 -16.84
CA GLN A 220 -4.70 -7.02 -16.35
C GLN A 220 -5.46 -7.00 -15.03
N GLU A 221 -5.99 -8.15 -14.63
CA GLU A 221 -6.63 -8.37 -13.34
C GLU A 221 -5.57 -8.32 -12.23
N GLY A 222 -5.88 -7.64 -11.12
CA GLY A 222 -4.91 -7.51 -10.05
C GLY A 222 -5.55 -7.56 -8.68
N SER A 223 -4.95 -8.37 -7.80
CA SER A 223 -5.34 -8.48 -6.39
C SER A 223 -4.41 -7.65 -5.49
N THR A 224 -3.78 -6.60 -6.04
CA THR A 224 -2.76 -5.78 -5.38
C THR A 224 -3.36 -4.89 -4.30
N PHE A 225 -4.53 -4.28 -4.55
CA PHE A 225 -5.26 -3.56 -3.51
C PHE A 225 -5.70 -4.49 -2.36
N PHE A 226 -6.16 -5.70 -2.67
CA PHE A 226 -6.50 -6.68 -1.64
C PHE A 226 -5.26 -7.18 -0.87
N LEU A 227 -4.12 -7.38 -1.53
CA LEU A 227 -2.84 -7.70 -0.90
C LEU A 227 -2.43 -6.61 0.11
N PHE A 228 -2.58 -5.34 -0.28
CA PHE A 228 -2.36 -4.19 0.60
C PHE A 228 -3.26 -4.23 1.84
N LEU A 229 -4.56 -4.46 1.67
CA LEU A 229 -5.49 -4.56 2.81
C LEU A 229 -5.19 -5.76 3.72
N HIS A 230 -4.78 -6.90 3.14
CA HIS A 230 -4.40 -8.08 3.91
C HIS A 230 -3.12 -7.85 4.73
N ALA A 231 -2.14 -7.14 4.16
CA ALA A 231 -0.95 -6.71 4.88
C ALA A 231 -1.30 -5.77 6.06
N ILE A 232 -2.23 -4.82 5.87
CA ILE A 232 -2.73 -3.98 6.97
C ILE A 232 -3.43 -4.83 8.04
N GLN A 233 -4.25 -5.81 7.64
CA GLN A 233 -4.89 -6.72 8.58
C GLN A 233 -3.86 -7.45 9.46
N HIS A 234 -2.75 -7.92 8.89
CA HIS A 234 -1.66 -8.51 9.67
C HIS A 234 -1.05 -7.51 10.67
N LEU A 235 -0.79 -6.27 10.24
CA LEU A 235 -0.28 -5.22 11.14
C LEU A 235 -1.27 -4.89 12.26
N LEU A 236 -2.57 -4.84 11.96
CA LEU A 236 -3.65 -4.61 12.91
C LEU A 236 -3.71 -5.71 13.97
N LEU A 237 -3.54 -6.98 13.56
CA LEU A 237 -3.52 -8.13 14.47
C LEU A 237 -2.29 -8.15 15.38
N THR A 238 -1.12 -7.80 14.83
CA THR A 238 0.14 -7.79 15.57
C THR A 238 0.29 -6.57 16.47
N HIS A 239 -0.37 -5.45 16.12
CA HIS A 239 -0.35 -4.19 16.85
C HIS A 239 -1.77 -3.69 17.15
N PRO A 240 -2.55 -4.39 17.98
CA PRO A 240 -3.98 -4.11 18.19
C PRO A 240 -4.27 -2.77 18.85
N LEU A 241 -3.26 -2.09 19.39
CA LEU A 241 -3.39 -0.77 19.99
C LEU A 241 -3.04 0.37 19.01
N HIS A 242 -2.36 0.05 17.89
CA HIS A 242 -1.67 1.02 17.01
C HIS A 242 -2.58 1.64 15.96
N PHE A 243 -3.75 1.03 15.72
CA PHE A 243 -4.68 1.36 14.65
C PHE A 243 -6.00 1.84 15.22
N GLU A 244 -6.50 2.97 14.71
CA GLU A 244 -7.80 3.53 15.08
C GLU A 244 -8.95 2.71 14.52
N PHE A 245 -8.75 2.01 13.41
CA PHE A 245 -9.78 1.22 12.73
C PHE A 245 -9.66 -0.27 13.03
N ASN A 246 -10.77 -1.00 12.82
CA ASN A 246 -10.86 -2.45 13.00
C ASN A 246 -10.90 -3.21 11.66
N SER A 247 -10.97 -4.54 11.71
CA SER A 247 -10.97 -5.38 10.51
C SER A 247 -12.23 -5.18 9.63
N SER A 248 -13.38 -4.86 10.23
CA SER A 248 -14.63 -4.59 9.51
C SER A 248 -14.53 -3.38 8.60
N PHE A 249 -13.77 -2.36 8.99
CA PHE A 249 -13.44 -1.21 8.13
C PHE A 249 -12.71 -1.66 6.86
N LEU A 250 -11.68 -2.49 6.99
CA LEU A 250 -10.89 -2.98 5.86
C LEU A 250 -11.75 -3.84 4.91
N LEU A 251 -12.65 -4.66 5.46
CA LEU A 251 -13.61 -5.44 4.66
C LEU A 251 -14.56 -4.54 3.88
N ARG A 252 -15.13 -3.52 4.54
CA ARG A 252 -16.04 -2.58 3.88
C ARG A 252 -15.33 -1.81 2.77
N LEU A 253 -14.10 -1.37 3.02
CA LEU A 253 -13.29 -0.67 2.04
C LEU A 253 -13.01 -1.55 0.80
N HIS A 254 -12.66 -2.81 1.00
CA HIS A 254 -12.51 -3.78 -0.08
C HIS A 254 -13.81 -3.92 -0.90
N ASP A 255 -14.95 -4.09 -0.24
CA ASP A 255 -16.22 -4.31 -0.93
C ASP A 255 -16.66 -3.08 -1.73
N ILE A 256 -16.40 -1.87 -1.23
CA ILE A 256 -16.64 -0.62 -1.99
C ILE A 256 -15.72 -0.53 -3.20
N ALA A 257 -14.43 -0.88 -3.06
CA ALA A 257 -13.48 -0.85 -4.17
C ALA A 257 -13.87 -1.82 -5.29
N VAL A 258 -14.28 -3.04 -4.95
CA VAL A 258 -14.71 -4.06 -5.93
C VAL A 258 -16.05 -3.71 -6.57
N SER A 259 -17.03 -3.23 -5.78
CA SER A 259 -18.37 -2.92 -6.30
C SER A 259 -18.46 -1.60 -7.05
N SER A 260 -17.48 -0.70 -6.84
CA SER A 260 -17.53 0.68 -7.35
C SER A 260 -18.83 1.41 -6.97
N GLU A 261 -19.37 1.14 -5.78
CA GLU A 261 -20.61 1.74 -5.26
C GLU A 261 -20.54 3.28 -5.17
N PHE A 262 -19.33 3.81 -4.97
CA PHE A 262 -19.07 5.25 -4.84
C PHE A 262 -18.05 5.72 -5.88
N GLY A 263 -18.06 7.04 -6.14
CA GLY A 263 -17.22 7.66 -7.18
C GLY A 263 -15.72 7.48 -6.99
N ASN A 264 -15.27 7.22 -5.76
CA ASN A 264 -13.86 7.13 -5.41
C ASN A 264 -13.08 6.08 -6.22
N PHE A 265 -13.68 4.94 -6.52
CA PHE A 265 -13.02 3.82 -7.19
C PHE A 265 -13.44 3.64 -8.66
N ILE A 266 -14.13 4.64 -9.24
CA ILE A 266 -14.56 4.60 -10.64
C ILE A 266 -13.42 5.06 -11.56
N GLY A 267 -13.17 4.29 -12.63
CA GLY A 267 -12.16 4.60 -13.66
C GLY A 267 -10.72 4.33 -13.22
N ASP A 268 -9.80 4.35 -14.18
CA ASP A 268 -8.42 3.88 -13.95
C ASP A 268 -7.45 5.01 -13.62
N ASN A 269 -7.82 6.24 -13.92
CA ASN A 269 -6.99 7.42 -13.68
C ASN A 269 -7.82 8.70 -13.56
N GLU A 270 -7.17 9.77 -13.10
CA GLU A 270 -7.83 11.07 -12.87
C GLU A 270 -8.38 11.70 -14.15
N LYS A 271 -7.71 11.48 -15.29
CA LYS A 271 -8.14 11.99 -16.60
C LYS A 271 -9.47 11.36 -17.03
N GLU A 272 -9.66 10.07 -16.79
CA GLU A 272 -10.92 9.37 -17.06
C GLU A 272 -12.03 9.83 -16.10
N ARG A 273 -11.74 9.95 -14.81
CA ARG A 273 -12.70 10.46 -13.82
C ARG A 273 -13.19 11.87 -14.16
N ALA A 274 -12.28 12.75 -14.56
CA ALA A 274 -12.60 14.10 -15.00
C ALA A 274 -13.50 14.09 -16.25
N ARG A 275 -13.18 13.27 -17.26
CA ARG A 275 -13.98 13.12 -18.49
C ARG A 275 -15.38 12.59 -18.23
N ALA A 276 -15.51 11.60 -17.34
CA ALA A 276 -16.79 11.03 -16.97
C ALA A 276 -17.62 11.99 -16.07
N GLY A 277 -16.98 13.00 -15.48
CA GLY A 277 -17.61 13.95 -14.56
C GLY A 277 -17.97 13.29 -13.22
N VAL A 278 -17.17 12.33 -12.75
CA VAL A 278 -17.44 11.51 -11.56
C VAL A 278 -17.73 12.37 -10.34
N ALA A 279 -16.90 13.41 -10.11
CA ALA A 279 -17.05 14.32 -8.97
C ALA A 279 -18.41 15.03 -8.89
N ASN A 280 -19.07 15.26 -10.03
CA ASN A 280 -20.36 15.94 -10.09
C ASN A 280 -21.56 14.98 -10.14
N LYS A 281 -21.32 13.70 -10.45
CA LYS A 281 -22.38 12.70 -10.69
C LYS A 281 -22.48 11.66 -9.57
N THR A 282 -21.52 11.63 -8.66
CA THR A 282 -21.40 10.58 -7.65
C THR A 282 -21.03 11.18 -6.29
N TYR A 283 -21.21 10.39 -5.24
CA TYR A 283 -20.84 10.77 -3.88
C TYR A 283 -19.49 10.16 -3.49
N SER A 284 -18.77 10.85 -2.61
CA SER A 284 -17.59 10.29 -1.97
C SER A 284 -17.97 9.46 -0.75
N VAL A 285 -17.31 8.32 -0.59
CA VAL A 285 -17.53 7.40 0.55
C VAL A 285 -16.74 7.79 1.79
N TRP A 286 -15.72 8.65 1.67
CA TRP A 286 -14.83 9.02 2.77
C TRP A 286 -15.54 9.60 3.99
N PRO A 287 -16.49 10.55 3.85
CA PRO A 287 -17.18 11.09 5.01
C PRO A 287 -17.98 10.02 5.77
N VAL A 288 -18.59 9.08 5.04
CA VAL A 288 -19.38 7.99 5.62
C VAL A 288 -18.48 7.08 6.42
N LEU A 289 -17.39 6.59 5.81
CA LEU A 289 -16.45 5.69 6.47
C LEU A 289 -15.73 6.32 7.67
N ALA A 290 -15.36 7.60 7.58
CA ALA A 290 -14.67 8.30 8.66
C ALA A 290 -15.57 8.57 9.88
N SER A 291 -16.89 8.70 9.67
CA SER A 291 -17.86 8.98 10.74
C SER A 291 -18.44 7.75 11.42
N GLU A 292 -18.19 6.55 10.88
CA GLU A 292 -18.83 5.33 11.34
C GLU A 292 -18.14 4.76 12.59
N GLU A 293 -18.83 4.84 13.74
CA GLU A 293 -18.30 4.39 15.03
C GLU A 293 -18.03 2.88 15.07
N SER A 294 -18.79 2.08 14.31
CA SER A 294 -18.58 0.63 14.26
C SER A 294 -17.25 0.22 13.61
N PHE A 295 -16.57 1.13 12.93
CA PHE A 295 -15.23 0.91 12.36
C PHE A 295 -14.10 1.26 13.31
N LYS A 296 -14.37 1.90 14.43
CA LYS A 296 -13.34 2.25 15.40
C LYS A 296 -12.91 1.04 16.23
N ASN A 297 -11.62 1.01 16.51
CA ASN A 297 -10.98 0.05 17.37
C ASN A 297 -10.96 0.62 18.81
N PRO A 298 -11.70 0.03 19.76
CA PRO A 298 -11.74 0.50 21.15
C PRO A 298 -10.41 0.34 21.89
N LEU A 299 -9.49 -0.46 21.34
CA LEU A 299 -8.17 -0.65 21.92
C LEU A 299 -7.20 0.48 21.55
N PHE A 300 -7.50 1.29 20.54
CA PHE A 300 -6.68 2.42 20.12
C PHE A 300 -6.33 3.35 21.30
N GLY A 301 -5.10 3.86 21.33
CA GLY A 301 -4.61 4.73 22.40
C GLY A 301 -3.55 5.71 21.91
N GLU A 302 -3.46 6.87 22.57
CA GLU A 302 -2.66 8.02 22.12
C GLU A 302 -1.13 7.83 22.21
N THR A 303 -0.63 6.82 22.92
CA THR A 303 0.82 6.62 23.19
C THR A 303 1.62 6.03 22.01
N GLN A 304 1.03 5.89 20.82
CA GLN A 304 1.51 4.90 19.84
C GLN A 304 2.29 5.48 18.67
N MET A 305 3.29 6.30 19.03
CA MET A 305 4.21 6.91 18.08
C MET A 305 5.30 5.97 17.54
N LYS A 306 5.35 4.71 18.01
CA LYS A 306 6.36 3.75 17.56
C LYS A 306 5.99 3.14 16.21
N PRO A 307 6.98 2.82 15.36
CA PRO A 307 6.73 2.11 14.12
C PRO A 307 6.09 0.74 14.36
N ALA A 308 5.14 0.36 13.51
CA ALA A 308 4.44 -0.93 13.55
C ALA A 308 5.20 -1.96 12.69
N TRP A 309 6.35 -2.44 13.17
CA TRP A 309 7.16 -3.43 12.47
C TRP A 309 6.43 -4.78 12.39
N PRO A 310 6.26 -5.42 11.21
CA PRO A 310 5.59 -6.72 11.10
C PRO A 310 6.18 -7.77 12.06
N LEU A 311 5.32 -8.52 12.75
CA LEU A 311 5.72 -9.51 13.74
C LEU A 311 5.20 -10.90 13.36
N GLY A 312 6.13 -11.84 13.20
CA GLY A 312 5.80 -13.23 12.86
C GLY A 312 5.25 -13.40 11.45
N PRO A 313 4.90 -14.64 11.06
CA PRO A 313 4.33 -14.93 9.75
C PRO A 313 2.88 -14.44 9.62
N SER A 314 2.48 -14.13 8.39
CA SER A 314 1.10 -13.78 8.06
C SER A 314 0.19 -14.98 8.18
N ASP A 315 -0.95 -14.79 8.86
CA ASP A 315 -2.01 -15.78 8.96
C ASP A 315 -3.14 -15.46 7.96
N LEU A 316 -4.01 -16.43 7.73
CA LEU A 316 -5.19 -16.26 6.90
C LEU A 316 -6.14 -15.22 7.51
N TRP A 317 -6.53 -14.21 6.73
CA TRP A 317 -7.62 -13.30 7.10
C TRP A 317 -8.99 -14.02 7.08
N ARG A 318 -9.28 -14.76 8.15
CA ARG A 318 -10.48 -15.59 8.30
C ARG A 318 -11.77 -14.81 8.02
N GLN A 319 -11.90 -13.61 8.56
CA GLN A 319 -13.09 -12.78 8.34
C GLN A 319 -13.35 -12.46 6.86
N TYR A 320 -12.30 -12.35 6.04
CA TYR A 320 -12.46 -12.21 4.59
C TYR A 320 -12.71 -13.55 3.91
N TRP A 321 -11.82 -14.52 4.11
CA TRP A 321 -11.81 -15.76 3.33
C TRP A 321 -12.95 -16.72 3.69
N CYS A 322 -13.40 -16.72 4.94
CA CYS A 322 -14.50 -17.56 5.41
C CYS A 322 -15.89 -16.90 5.26
N ARG A 323 -15.99 -15.61 4.90
CA ARG A 323 -17.29 -14.91 4.78
C ARG A 323 -18.25 -15.52 3.77
N PHE A 324 -17.70 -16.28 2.80
CA PHE A 324 -18.46 -16.91 1.73
C PHE A 324 -18.79 -18.38 2.00
N GLN A 325 -18.31 -18.93 3.12
CA GLN A 325 -18.67 -20.28 3.54
C GLN A 325 -20.06 -20.26 4.17
N ARG A 326 -20.92 -21.23 3.83
CA ARG A 326 -22.23 -21.38 4.48
C ARG A 326 -21.98 -21.70 5.96
N ALA A 327 -22.45 -20.84 6.85
CA ALA A 327 -22.32 -21.02 8.28
C ALA A 327 -22.86 -22.40 8.70
N SER A 328 -21.98 -23.31 9.14
CA SER A 328 -22.39 -24.30 10.12
C SER A 328 -22.56 -23.55 11.45
N SER A 329 -23.62 -23.87 12.18
CA SER A 329 -24.17 -23.12 13.31
C SER A 329 -23.26 -22.96 14.55
N THR A 330 -21.96 -23.23 14.44
CA THR A 330 -20.98 -23.27 15.54
C THR A 330 -19.82 -22.29 15.40
N GLN A 331 -19.75 -21.49 14.33
CA GLN A 331 -18.60 -20.61 14.03
C GLN A 331 -18.80 -19.18 14.58
N LYS A 332 -19.19 -19.03 15.85
CA LYS A 332 -19.43 -17.71 16.47
C LYS A 332 -18.28 -17.15 17.32
N ASP A 333 -17.27 -17.97 17.61
CA ASP A 333 -16.13 -17.52 18.42
C ASP A 333 -14.88 -17.48 17.53
N ASP A 334 -14.74 -16.39 16.78
CA ASP A 334 -13.53 -16.14 16.00
C ASP A 334 -12.37 -15.89 16.99
N ILE A 335 -11.21 -16.49 16.76
CA ILE A 335 -10.03 -16.35 17.64
C ILE A 335 -9.67 -14.87 17.83
N PHE A 336 -9.90 -14.06 16.79
CA PHE A 336 -9.73 -12.61 16.86
C PHE A 336 -10.68 -11.96 17.86
N ASP A 337 -11.96 -12.32 17.90
CA ASP A 337 -12.92 -11.75 18.84
C ASP A 337 -12.57 -12.15 20.28
N LEU A 338 -12.08 -13.38 20.48
CA LEU A 338 -11.55 -13.84 21.77
C LEU A 338 -10.27 -13.09 22.18
N GLN A 339 -9.35 -12.87 21.25
CA GLN A 339 -8.12 -12.08 21.49
C GLN A 339 -8.45 -10.62 21.82
N MET A 340 -9.36 -10.01 21.06
CA MET A 340 -9.83 -8.65 21.27
C MET A 340 -10.58 -8.51 22.60
N ALA A 341 -11.40 -9.49 22.98
CA ALA A 341 -12.07 -9.52 24.28
C ALA A 341 -11.05 -9.65 25.44
N SER A 342 -10.04 -10.51 25.28
CA SER A 342 -8.96 -10.69 26.27
C SER A 342 -8.13 -9.42 26.43
N LEU A 343 -7.75 -8.77 25.33
CA LEU A 343 -7.00 -7.51 25.33
C LEU A 343 -7.81 -6.35 25.92
N LYS A 344 -9.12 -6.27 25.64
CA LYS A 344 -10.04 -5.31 26.28
C LYS A 344 -10.01 -5.49 27.79
N LYS A 345 -10.16 -6.73 28.27
CA LYS A 345 -10.15 -7.04 29.70
C LYS A 345 -8.83 -6.60 30.36
N LEU A 346 -7.69 -6.93 29.75
CA LEU A 346 -6.37 -6.54 30.25
C LEU A 346 -6.14 -5.02 30.26
N LYS A 347 -6.70 -4.28 29.28
CA LYS A 347 -6.64 -2.81 29.25
C LYS A 347 -7.42 -2.21 30.43
N THR A 348 -8.65 -2.68 30.65
CA THR A 348 -9.50 -2.22 31.77
C THR A 348 -8.85 -2.53 33.14
N GLU A 349 -8.26 -3.71 33.29
CA GLU A 349 -7.55 -4.10 34.52
C GLU A 349 -6.33 -3.20 34.78
N ASN A 350 -5.54 -2.87 33.75
CA ASN A 350 -4.40 -1.95 33.88
C ASN A 350 -4.82 -0.51 34.20
N GLU A 351 -5.89 -0.01 33.59
CA GLU A 351 -6.42 1.31 33.89
C GLU A 351 -6.92 1.40 35.35
N ALA A 352 -7.58 0.36 35.84
CA ALA A 352 -8.02 0.27 37.24
C ALA A 352 -6.84 0.21 38.23
N LEU A 353 -5.72 -0.41 37.84
CA LEU A 353 -4.50 -0.45 38.66
C LEU A 353 -3.76 0.90 38.71
N LYS A 354 -3.82 1.72 37.66
CA LYS A 354 -3.21 3.07 37.63
C LYS A 354 -3.96 4.10 38.48
N LEU A 355 -5.22 3.81 38.84
CA LEU A 355 -6.07 4.66 39.68
C LEU A 355 -5.96 4.34 41.18
N ARG A 356 -5.20 3.30 41.55
CA ARG A 356 -4.85 2.94 42.93
C ARG A 356 -3.42 3.40 43.22
#